data_AF-A0AAT9RL00-F1
#
_entry.id   AF-A0AAT9RL00-F1
#
_cell.length_a   1.000
_cell.length_b   1.000
_cell.length_c   1.000
_cell.angle_alpha   90.00
_cell.angle_beta   90.00
_cell.angle_gamma   90.00
#
_symmetry.space_group_name_H-M   'P 1'
#
loop_
_entity.id
_entity.type
_entity.pdbx_description
1 polymer ?
#
loop_
_entity_poly.entity_id
_entity_poly.type
_entity_poly.pdbx_seq_one_letter_code
_entity_poly.pdbx_strand_id
1 'polypeptide(L)'
;MSTEKTETYGRPEGQPVAAVCPGCGGTGPAVRTVADACADPESRRGGLTDRLARSPGVHDGSDSLVHFLEGMVMAGIGAGLAYSGVQNDKPLYTIGGSLLAVLLFVGTIVVVRGERRERKAVVAGEAHAERLWRPAHHCSSCGSVFYPGGSPWPGPLTPEQFKKYVWTEAGYGKQLDTKVKGVSLPPGMPSGPGGTPGHA
;
A
#
# COMPACT_ATOMS: atom_id res chain seq x y z
N MET A 1 54.03 31.37 26.75
CA MET A 1 53.50 30.31 25.87
C MET A 1 52.22 29.80 26.49
N SER A 2 51.09 30.42 26.15
CA SER A 2 49.77 30.00 26.59
C SER A 2 49.05 29.44 25.38
N THR A 3 48.75 28.15 25.42
CA THR A 3 48.03 27.45 24.37
C THR A 3 46.56 27.86 24.40
N GLU A 4 46.16 28.66 23.40
CA GLU A 4 44.79 28.94 23.03
C GLU A 4 44.07 27.64 22.69
N LYS A 5 43.02 27.32 23.44
CA LYS A 5 42.15 26.17 23.19
C LYS A 5 41.00 26.67 22.33
N THR A 6 41.12 26.52 21.01
CA THR A 6 40.06 26.86 20.06
C THR A 6 38.90 25.86 20.22
N GLU A 7 37.91 26.20 21.04
CA GLU A 7 36.61 25.52 21.05
C GLU A 7 35.92 25.75 19.71
N THR A 8 35.96 24.73 18.87
CA THR A 8 35.22 24.68 17.61
C THR A 8 33.77 24.37 17.98
N TYR A 9 32.93 25.40 18.04
CA TYR A 9 31.49 25.25 18.28
C TYR A 9 30.89 24.42 17.14
N GLY A 10 30.49 23.19 17.47
CA GLY A 10 29.76 22.31 16.56
C GLY A 10 28.49 23.01 16.08
N ARG A 11 28.34 23.08 14.76
CA ARG A 11 27.14 23.49 14.06
C ARG A 11 25.94 22.69 14.59
N PRO A 12 24.82 23.31 14.99
CA PRO A 12 23.64 22.56 15.41
C PRO A 12 23.15 21.69 14.25
N GLU A 13 23.20 20.38 14.44
CA GLU A 13 22.55 19.40 13.56
C GLU A 13 21.03 19.63 13.60
N GLY A 14 20.41 19.72 12.42
CA GLY A 14 18.97 19.43 12.29
C GLY A 14 18.01 20.61 12.26
N GLN A 15 18.39 21.79 11.76
CA GLN A 15 17.37 22.72 11.29
C GLN A 15 16.78 22.14 9.98
N PRO A 16 15.48 21.81 9.92
CA PRO A 16 14.88 21.27 8.70
C PRO A 16 15.09 22.31 7.60
N VAL A 17 15.78 21.90 6.53
CA VAL A 17 15.95 22.74 5.34
C VAL A 17 14.55 23.14 4.92
N ALA A 18 14.27 24.45 4.91
CA ALA A 18 12.97 24.97 4.53
C ALA A 18 12.66 24.51 3.11
N ALA A 19 11.80 23.50 2.97
CA ALA A 19 11.43 22.96 1.67
C ALA A 19 10.58 24.00 0.93
N VAL A 20 10.98 24.29 -0.31
CA VAL A 20 10.25 25.18 -1.21
C VAL A 20 9.51 24.31 -2.22
N CYS A 21 8.21 24.52 -2.36
CA CYS A 21 7.41 23.79 -3.35
C CYS A 21 7.85 24.19 -4.77
N PRO A 22 8.30 23.25 -5.62
CA PRO A 22 8.72 23.56 -6.98
C PRO A 22 7.55 23.96 -7.90
N GLY A 23 6.30 23.63 -7.53
CA GLY A 23 5.12 23.96 -8.33
C GLY A 23 4.65 25.40 -8.16
N CYS A 24 4.59 25.90 -6.93
CA CYS A 24 4.01 27.23 -6.63
C CYS A 24 4.92 28.15 -5.81
N GLY A 25 6.13 27.72 -5.42
CA GLY A 25 7.03 28.48 -4.57
C GLY A 25 6.62 28.57 -3.10
N GLY A 26 5.56 27.86 -2.67
CA GLY A 26 5.10 27.84 -1.29
C GLY A 26 6.17 27.33 -0.31
N THR A 27 6.15 27.86 0.92
CA THR A 27 7.09 27.53 2.01
C THR A 27 6.36 27.45 3.35
N GLY A 28 7.08 27.05 4.42
CA GLY A 28 6.56 27.07 5.78
C GLY A 28 5.38 26.11 5.99
N PRO A 29 4.28 26.51 6.66
CA PRO A 29 3.20 25.60 7.05
C PRO A 29 2.42 25.01 5.86
N ALA A 30 2.52 25.63 4.68
CA ALA A 30 1.94 25.11 3.45
C ALA A 30 2.67 23.88 2.91
N VAL A 31 3.93 23.67 3.29
CA VAL A 31 4.76 22.55 2.85
C VAL A 31 5.07 21.67 4.06
N ARG A 32 4.51 20.47 4.06
CA ARG A 32 4.67 19.50 5.15
C ARG A 32 5.24 18.20 4.60
N THR A 33 5.88 17.40 5.44
CA THR A 33 6.19 16.02 5.04
C THR A 33 4.88 15.30 4.72
N VAL A 34 4.92 14.30 3.83
CA VAL A 34 3.72 13.50 3.55
C VAL A 34 3.22 12.83 4.83
N ALA A 35 4.12 12.42 5.74
CA ALA A 35 3.75 11.87 7.03
C ALA A 35 2.92 12.84 7.88
N ASP A 36 3.38 14.08 8.03
CA ASP A 36 2.66 15.10 8.80
C ASP A 36 1.34 15.48 8.12
N ALA A 37 1.30 15.53 6.79
CA ALA A 37 0.09 15.78 6.03
C ALA A 37 -0.94 14.64 6.22
N CYS A 38 -0.50 13.38 6.28
CA CYS A 38 -1.38 12.23 6.51
C CYS A 38 -1.84 12.09 7.97
N ALA A 39 -1.07 12.58 8.93
CA ALA A 39 -1.42 12.59 10.36
C ALA A 39 -2.50 13.63 10.70
N ASP A 40 -2.72 14.63 9.84
CA ASP A 40 -3.74 15.66 9.98
C ASP A 40 -5.17 15.08 9.84
N PRO A 41 -6.05 15.23 10.84
CA PRO A 41 -7.41 14.69 10.79
C PRO A 41 -8.24 15.18 9.59
N GLU A 42 -8.03 16.42 9.13
CA GLU A 42 -8.78 16.96 8.00
C GLU A 42 -8.37 16.30 6.67
N SER A 43 -7.11 15.88 6.54
CA SER A 43 -6.63 15.10 5.39
C SER A 43 -7.35 13.77 5.25
N ARG A 44 -7.80 13.19 6.37
CA ARG A 44 -8.58 11.93 6.38
C ARG A 44 -9.97 12.13 5.78
N ARG A 45 -10.63 13.24 6.11
CA ARG A 45 -11.95 13.58 5.56
C ARG A 45 -11.90 13.90 4.07
N GLY A 46 -10.81 14.52 3.61
CA GLY A 46 -10.58 14.85 2.20
C GLY A 46 -10.07 13.69 1.34
N GLY A 47 -9.86 12.50 1.89
CA GLY A 47 -9.30 11.34 1.16
C GLY A 47 -7.82 11.48 0.77
N LEU A 48 -7.11 12.52 1.27
CA LEU A 48 -5.70 12.74 0.97
C LEU A 48 -4.84 11.59 1.50
N THR A 49 -5.18 11.05 2.67
CA THR A 49 -4.47 9.90 3.25
C THR A 49 -4.51 8.66 2.36
N ASP A 50 -5.63 8.40 1.67
CA ASP A 50 -5.71 7.28 0.71
C ASP A 50 -4.92 7.56 -0.57
N ARG A 51 -4.98 8.81 -1.06
CA ARG A 51 -4.23 9.25 -2.24
C ARG A 51 -2.73 9.31 -2.01
N LEU A 52 -2.29 9.43 -0.75
CA LEU A 52 -0.89 9.40 -0.35
C LEU A 52 -0.52 8.10 0.37
N ALA A 53 -1.34 7.05 0.27
CA ALA A 53 -1.13 5.81 0.98
C ALA A 53 0.23 5.18 0.63
N ARG A 54 1.01 4.82 1.64
CA ARG A 54 2.32 4.16 1.50
C ARG A 54 2.20 2.73 0.96
N SER A 55 1.20 2.00 1.45
CA SER A 55 0.94 0.60 1.10
C SER A 55 -0.56 0.42 0.82
N PRO A 56 -0.96 -0.60 0.07
CA PRO A 56 -2.37 -0.96 -0.04
C PRO A 56 -2.92 -1.29 1.35
N GLY A 57 -4.21 -0.99 1.54
CA GLY A 57 -4.94 -1.45 2.71
C GLY A 57 -4.98 -2.97 2.69
N VAL A 58 -4.16 -3.61 3.51
CA VAL A 58 -4.33 -5.03 3.78
C VAL A 58 -5.43 -5.14 4.81
N HIS A 59 -6.47 -5.91 4.48
CA HIS A 59 -7.44 -6.36 5.44
C HIS A 59 -6.72 -6.94 6.67
N ASP A 60 -7.20 -6.63 7.88
CA ASP A 60 -6.58 -7.09 9.11
C ASP A 60 -6.51 -8.62 9.15
N GLY A 61 -5.54 -9.20 9.87
CA GLY A 61 -5.39 -10.66 9.99
C GLY A 61 -6.67 -11.37 10.45
N SER A 62 -7.49 -10.67 11.24
CA SER A 62 -8.80 -11.09 11.69
C SER A 62 -9.81 -11.25 10.55
N ASP A 63 -9.77 -10.40 9.53
CA ASP A 63 -10.71 -10.43 8.40
C ASP A 63 -10.52 -11.72 7.56
N SER A 64 -9.26 -12.10 7.34
CA SER A 64 -8.89 -13.37 6.70
C SER A 64 -9.38 -14.59 7.48
N LEU A 65 -9.30 -14.51 8.82
CA LEU A 65 -9.77 -15.57 9.70
C LEU A 65 -11.30 -15.66 9.68
N VAL A 66 -12.00 -14.53 9.61
CA VAL A 66 -13.47 -14.48 9.47
C VAL A 66 -13.89 -15.12 8.15
N HIS A 67 -13.28 -14.76 7.02
CA HIS A 67 -13.56 -15.41 5.73
C HIS A 67 -13.28 -16.91 5.73
N PHE A 68 -12.21 -17.34 6.41
CA PHE A 68 -11.94 -18.76 6.58
C PHE A 68 -13.03 -19.47 7.39
N LEU A 69 -13.43 -18.89 8.53
CA LEU A 69 -14.48 -19.46 9.38
C LEU A 69 -15.84 -19.52 8.68
N GLU A 70 -16.22 -18.44 7.99
CA GLU A 70 -17.43 -18.37 7.18
C GLU A 70 -17.43 -19.48 6.11
N GLY A 71 -16.31 -19.63 5.40
CA GLY A 71 -16.10 -20.70 4.43
C GLY A 71 -16.21 -22.11 5.01
N MET A 72 -15.64 -22.34 6.21
CA MET A 72 -15.76 -23.62 6.92
C MET A 72 -17.18 -23.92 7.36
N VAL A 73 -17.93 -22.91 7.83
CA VAL A 73 -19.34 -23.06 8.21
C VAL A 73 -20.17 -23.48 7.00
N MET A 74 -20.01 -22.80 5.86
CA MET A 74 -20.74 -23.17 4.64
C MET A 74 -20.36 -24.57 4.14
N ALA A 75 -19.07 -24.94 4.17
CA ALA A 75 -18.62 -26.28 3.81
C ALA A 75 -19.20 -27.34 4.75
N GLY A 76 -19.29 -27.05 6.06
CA GLY A 76 -19.91 -27.89 7.06
C GLY A 76 -21.40 -28.13 6.80
N ILE A 77 -22.14 -27.11 6.36
CA ILE A 77 -23.55 -27.26 5.95
C ILE A 77 -23.66 -28.23 4.76
N GLY A 78 -22.78 -28.12 3.77
CA GLY A 78 -22.71 -29.07 2.64
C GLY A 78 -22.45 -30.50 3.11
N ALA A 79 -21.52 -30.70 4.04
CA ALA A 79 -21.22 -32.01 4.63
C ALA A 79 -22.41 -32.56 5.43
N GLY A 80 -23.14 -31.71 6.16
CA GLY A 80 -24.37 -32.07 6.86
C GLY A 80 -25.48 -32.54 5.92
N LEU A 81 -25.66 -31.86 4.79
CA LEU A 81 -26.59 -32.31 3.73
C LEU A 81 -26.19 -33.66 3.15
N ALA A 82 -24.90 -33.86 2.91
CA ALA A 82 -24.39 -35.14 2.41
C ALA A 82 -24.66 -36.28 3.40
N TYR A 83 -24.37 -36.04 4.68
CA TYR A 83 -24.60 -36.98 5.76
C TYR A 83 -26.08 -37.33 5.92
N SER A 84 -26.97 -36.34 5.85
CA SER A 84 -28.41 -36.57 5.84
C SER A 84 -28.85 -37.40 4.63
N GLY A 85 -28.27 -37.17 3.45
CA GLY A 85 -28.51 -37.99 2.26
C GLY A 85 -28.16 -39.46 2.46
N VAL A 86 -27.03 -39.75 3.13
CA VAL A 86 -26.60 -41.12 3.45
C VAL A 86 -27.57 -41.79 4.42
N GLN A 87 -27.98 -41.10 5.49
CA GLN A 87 -28.90 -41.68 6.47
C GLN A 87 -30.30 -41.97 5.92
N ASN A 88 -30.72 -41.23 4.89
CA ASN A 88 -32.07 -41.33 4.33
C ASN A 88 -32.11 -42.06 2.97
N ASP A 89 -31.01 -42.68 2.54
CA ASP A 89 -30.85 -43.31 1.21
C ASP A 89 -31.27 -42.39 0.04
N LYS A 90 -30.98 -41.08 0.17
CA LYS A 90 -31.28 -40.09 -0.86
C LYS A 90 -30.01 -39.69 -1.60
N PRO A 91 -29.64 -40.39 -2.70
CA PRO A 91 -28.35 -40.22 -3.36
C PRO A 91 -28.12 -38.80 -3.90
N LEU A 92 -29.19 -38.08 -4.26
CA LEU A 92 -29.10 -36.69 -4.70
C LEU A 92 -28.54 -35.77 -3.61
N TYR A 93 -28.94 -35.95 -2.34
CA TYR A 93 -28.44 -35.13 -1.24
C TYR A 93 -27.00 -35.51 -0.86
N THR A 94 -26.66 -36.80 -0.94
CA THR A 94 -25.28 -37.27 -0.72
C THR A 94 -24.32 -36.67 -1.74
N ILE A 95 -24.63 -36.81 -3.03
CA ILE A 95 -23.78 -36.33 -4.11
C ILE A 95 -23.75 -34.80 -4.13
N GLY A 96 -24.92 -34.15 -4.07
CA GLY A 96 -25.03 -32.70 -4.09
C GLY A 96 -24.35 -32.03 -2.89
N GLY A 97 -24.59 -32.54 -1.68
CA GLY A 97 -23.97 -32.03 -0.46
C GLY A 97 -22.44 -32.21 -0.46
N SER A 98 -21.95 -33.35 -0.95
CA SER A 98 -20.51 -33.62 -1.02
C SER A 98 -19.81 -32.69 -2.01
N LEU A 99 -20.39 -32.50 -3.20
CA LEU A 99 -19.86 -31.57 -4.20
C LEU A 99 -19.87 -30.14 -3.68
N LEU A 100 -20.97 -29.71 -3.06
CA LEU A 100 -21.08 -28.37 -2.47
C LEU A 100 -20.02 -28.16 -1.38
N ALA A 101 -19.84 -29.12 -0.47
CA ALA A 101 -18.84 -29.04 0.59
C ALA A 101 -17.42 -28.90 0.02
N VAL A 102 -17.07 -29.72 -0.98
CA VAL A 102 -15.75 -29.69 -1.63
C VAL A 102 -15.52 -28.35 -2.34
N LEU A 103 -16.51 -27.85 -3.10
CA LEU A 103 -16.38 -26.57 -3.81
C LEU A 103 -16.18 -25.40 -2.85
N LEU A 104 -16.97 -25.34 -1.77
CA LEU A 104 -16.85 -24.29 -0.75
C LEU A 104 -15.51 -24.37 -0.02
N PHE A 105 -15.06 -25.58 0.32
CA PHE A 105 -13.78 -25.79 0.96
C PHE A 105 -12.60 -25.35 0.08
N VAL A 106 -12.57 -25.79 -1.19
CA VAL A 106 -11.53 -25.41 -2.15
C VAL A 106 -11.56 -23.90 -2.42
N GLY A 107 -12.74 -23.32 -2.60
CA GLY A 107 -12.91 -21.87 -2.77
C GLY A 107 -12.32 -21.09 -1.59
N THR A 108 -12.63 -21.52 -0.36
CA THR A 108 -12.08 -20.91 0.87
C THR A 108 -10.55 -20.96 0.89
N ILE A 109 -9.96 -22.11 0.54
CA ILE A 109 -8.50 -22.25 0.47
C ILE A 109 -7.90 -21.28 -0.55
N VAL A 110 -8.51 -21.15 -1.73
CA VAL A 110 -8.02 -20.27 -2.79
C VAL A 110 -8.02 -18.80 -2.32
N VAL A 111 -9.10 -18.35 -1.68
CA VAL A 111 -9.22 -16.99 -1.13
C VAL A 111 -8.15 -16.74 -0.08
N VAL A 112 -8.03 -17.60 0.93
CA VAL A 112 -7.04 -17.45 2.01
C VAL A 112 -5.60 -17.46 1.48
N ARG A 113 -5.30 -18.29 0.47
CA ARG A 113 -3.99 -18.29 -0.19
C ARG A 113 -3.74 -17.01 -0.97
N GLY A 114 -4.77 -16.45 -1.61
CA GLY A 114 -4.73 -15.16 -2.28
C GLY A 114 -4.35 -14.04 -1.31
N GLU A 115 -5.11 -13.89 -0.24
CA GLU A 115 -4.86 -12.88 0.80
C GLU A 115 -3.48 -13.03 1.44
N ARG A 116 -3.03 -14.26 1.73
CA ARG A 116 -1.68 -14.51 2.25
C ARG A 116 -0.59 -14.09 1.26
N ARG A 117 -0.80 -14.30 -0.04
CA ARG A 117 0.16 -13.86 -1.07
C ARG A 117 0.23 -12.35 -1.15
N GLU A 118 -0.92 -11.67 -1.07
CA GLU A 118 -0.98 -10.21 -1.07
C GLU A 118 -0.28 -9.61 0.15
N ARG A 119 -0.55 -10.14 1.36
CA ARG A 119 0.18 -9.73 2.58
C ARG A 119 1.68 -9.91 2.44
N LYS A 120 2.12 -11.06 1.90
CA LYS A 120 3.56 -11.30 1.66
C LYS A 120 4.15 -10.28 0.69
N ALA A 121 3.43 -9.92 -0.37
CA ALA A 121 3.87 -8.88 -1.30
C ALA A 121 3.98 -7.52 -0.59
N VAL A 122 3.00 -7.16 0.24
CA VAL A 122 3.02 -5.92 1.03
C VAL A 122 4.23 -5.86 1.96
N VAL A 123 4.44 -6.91 2.76
CA VAL A 123 5.59 -7.02 3.67
C VAL A 123 6.92 -6.93 2.91
N ALA A 124 7.03 -7.59 1.76
CA ALA A 124 8.26 -7.57 0.96
C ALA A 124 8.57 -6.15 0.40
N GLY A 125 7.53 -5.40 0.03
CA GLY A 125 7.68 -4.04 -0.52
C GLY A 125 7.79 -2.93 0.53
N GLU A 126 7.46 -3.20 1.80
CA GLU A 126 7.21 -2.15 2.81
C GLU A 126 8.43 -1.26 3.03
N ALA A 127 9.60 -1.86 3.18
CA ALA A 127 10.83 -1.11 3.37
C ALA A 127 11.18 -0.23 2.16
N HIS A 128 10.83 -0.66 0.94
CA HIS A 128 11.05 0.13 -0.27
C HIS A 128 10.05 1.28 -0.38
N ALA A 129 8.76 0.99 -0.16
CA ALA A 129 7.70 2.00 -0.09
C ALA A 129 8.03 3.08 0.93
N GLU A 130 8.48 2.70 2.14
CA GLU A 130 8.84 3.63 3.20
C GLU A 130 10.01 4.55 2.80
N ARG A 131 11.04 4.02 2.14
CA ARG A 131 12.18 4.83 1.67
C ARG A 131 11.76 5.88 0.65
N LEU A 132 10.81 5.57 -0.22
CA LEU A 132 10.27 6.51 -1.20
C LEU A 132 9.26 7.47 -0.59
N TRP A 133 8.49 7.02 0.40
CA TRP A 133 7.39 7.79 0.95
C TRP A 133 7.85 8.80 2.00
N ARG A 134 8.75 8.40 2.89
CA ARG A 134 9.20 9.19 4.04
C ARG A 134 9.84 10.55 3.69
N PRO A 135 10.69 10.70 2.67
CA PRO A 135 11.30 12.00 2.36
C PRO A 135 10.40 12.92 1.52
N ALA A 136 9.24 12.44 1.07
CA ALA A 136 8.33 13.23 0.25
C ALA A 136 7.61 14.32 1.05
N HIS A 137 7.29 15.42 0.39
CA HIS A 137 6.60 16.57 0.96
C HIS A 137 5.34 16.88 0.16
N HIS A 138 4.27 17.25 0.85
CA HIS A 138 3.00 17.69 0.29
C HIS A 138 2.84 19.21 0.47
N CYS A 139 2.48 19.90 -0.61
CA CYS A 139 2.15 21.31 -0.59
C CYS A 139 0.63 21.50 -0.58
N SER A 140 0.06 22.00 0.52
CA SER A 140 -1.39 22.24 0.61
C SER A 140 -1.89 23.37 -0.30
N SER A 141 -1.02 24.32 -0.68
CA SER A 141 -1.43 25.44 -1.54
C SER A 141 -1.74 25.05 -2.98
N CYS A 142 -1.05 24.04 -3.52
CA CYS A 142 -1.26 23.58 -4.91
C CYS A 142 -1.56 22.07 -5.03
N GLY A 143 -1.59 21.34 -3.92
CA GLY A 143 -1.90 19.92 -3.86
C GLY A 143 -0.81 18.99 -4.41
N SER A 144 0.40 19.50 -4.70
CA SER A 144 1.49 18.70 -5.25
C SER A 144 2.28 17.96 -4.18
N VAL A 145 2.85 16.82 -4.55
CA VAL A 145 3.83 16.05 -3.78
C VAL A 145 5.19 16.17 -4.46
N PHE A 146 6.27 16.33 -3.72
CA PHE A 146 7.62 16.45 -4.29
C PHE A 146 8.70 15.98 -3.32
N TYR A 147 9.92 15.84 -3.82
CA TYR A 147 11.10 15.54 -3.00
C TYR A 147 11.98 16.78 -2.85
N PRO A 148 12.27 17.25 -1.62
CA PRO A 148 13.26 18.29 -1.42
C PRO A 148 14.62 17.79 -1.93
N GLY A 149 15.21 18.51 -2.89
CA GLY A 149 16.43 18.08 -3.57
C GLY A 149 16.22 17.33 -4.89
N GLY A 150 14.96 17.08 -5.30
CA GLY A 150 14.64 16.54 -6.63
C GLY A 150 15.02 15.07 -6.85
N SER A 151 15.26 14.32 -5.77
CA SER A 151 15.59 12.89 -5.80
C SER A 151 14.69 12.12 -4.83
N PRO A 152 14.15 10.95 -5.21
CA PRO A 152 14.40 10.23 -6.46
C PRO A 152 13.67 10.79 -7.69
N TRP A 153 12.70 11.69 -7.51
CA TRP A 153 11.92 12.24 -8.62
C TRP A 153 12.14 13.76 -8.79
N PRO A 154 12.48 14.23 -10.02
CA PRO A 154 12.62 15.65 -10.27
C PRO A 154 11.24 16.30 -10.46
N GLY A 155 10.90 17.25 -9.59
CA GLY A 155 9.72 18.09 -9.74
C GLY A 155 8.44 17.59 -9.03
N PRO A 156 7.34 18.34 -9.19
CA PRO A 156 6.07 18.05 -8.51
C PRO A 156 5.30 16.92 -9.18
N LEU A 157 4.67 16.09 -8.36
CA LEU A 157 3.73 15.03 -8.71
C LEU A 157 2.35 15.37 -8.16
N THR A 158 1.29 14.89 -8.80
CA THR A 158 -0.02 14.81 -8.13
C THR A 158 -0.02 13.69 -7.09
N PRO A 159 -0.94 13.68 -6.11
CA PRO A 159 -1.07 12.58 -5.16
C PRO A 159 -1.24 11.21 -5.85
N GLU A 160 -2.03 11.13 -6.93
CA GLU A 160 -2.19 9.90 -7.71
C GLU A 160 -0.90 9.45 -8.38
N GLN A 161 -0.14 10.38 -8.97
CA GLN A 161 1.15 10.06 -9.58
C GLN A 161 2.14 9.59 -8.53
N PHE A 162 2.15 10.23 -7.37
CA PHE A 162 2.97 9.81 -6.23
C PHE A 162 2.58 8.40 -5.74
N LYS A 163 1.28 8.11 -5.52
CA LYS A 163 0.79 6.77 -5.17
C LYS A 163 1.20 5.74 -6.21
N LYS A 164 0.98 6.03 -7.49
CA LYS A 164 1.38 5.16 -8.60
C LYS A 164 2.87 4.86 -8.56
N TYR A 165 3.71 5.88 -8.39
CA TYR A 165 5.16 5.75 -8.33
C TYR A 165 5.59 4.87 -7.15
N VAL A 166 5.21 5.24 -5.92
CA VAL A 166 5.57 4.51 -4.70
C VAL A 166 5.12 3.05 -4.77
N TRP A 167 3.89 2.81 -5.22
CA TRP A 167 3.33 1.46 -5.28
C TRP A 167 3.95 0.62 -6.40
N THR A 168 4.28 1.21 -7.55
CA THR A 168 4.94 0.47 -8.63
C THR A 168 6.34 0.03 -8.21
N GLU A 169 7.13 0.96 -7.64
CA GLU A 169 8.49 0.68 -7.17
C GLU A 169 8.51 -0.30 -5.98
N ALA A 170 7.50 -0.26 -5.11
CA ALA A 170 7.35 -1.21 -4.01
C ALA A 170 6.76 -2.58 -4.42
N GLY A 171 6.43 -2.78 -5.70
CA GLY A 171 5.88 -4.05 -6.21
C GLY A 171 4.37 -4.24 -5.95
N TYR A 172 3.66 -3.18 -5.59
CA TYR A 172 2.20 -3.15 -5.34
C TYR A 172 1.38 -2.84 -6.60
N GLY A 173 1.98 -2.94 -7.80
CA GLY A 173 1.32 -2.54 -9.05
C GLY A 173 0.02 -3.29 -9.34
N LYS A 174 -0.13 -4.53 -8.84
CA LYS A 174 -1.37 -5.31 -9.00
C LYS A 174 -2.53 -4.71 -8.20
N GLN A 175 -2.23 -4.15 -7.03
CA GLN A 175 -3.17 -3.56 -6.08
C GLN A 175 -3.59 -2.13 -6.44
N LEU A 176 -2.94 -1.47 -7.41
CA LEU A 176 -3.35 -0.15 -7.86
C LEU A 176 -4.78 -0.18 -8.45
N ASP A 177 -5.61 0.78 -8.06
CA ASP A 177 -6.93 0.98 -8.66
C ASP A 177 -6.82 1.30 -10.15
N THR A 178 -7.83 0.92 -10.92
CA THR A 178 -7.87 1.17 -12.38
C THR A 178 -7.67 2.65 -12.72
N LYS A 179 -8.22 3.56 -11.90
CA LYS A 179 -8.04 5.01 -12.06
C LYS A 179 -6.57 5.40 -11.95
N VAL A 180 -5.88 4.94 -10.90
CA VAL A 180 -4.47 5.28 -10.65
C VAL A 180 -3.55 4.57 -11.64
N LYS A 181 -3.86 3.34 -12.06
CA LYS A 181 -3.14 2.63 -13.13
C LYS A 181 -3.09 3.44 -14.43
N GLY A 182 -4.20 4.10 -14.80
CA GLY A 182 -4.30 4.93 -15.99
C GLY A 182 -3.57 6.28 -15.92
N VAL A 183 -3.17 6.74 -14.74
CA VAL A 183 -2.48 8.03 -14.59
C VAL A 183 -1.07 7.92 -15.17
N SER A 184 -0.74 8.78 -16.13
CA SER A 184 0.62 8.84 -16.67
C SER A 184 1.55 9.52 -15.68
N LEU A 185 2.71 8.91 -15.42
CA LEU A 185 3.80 9.58 -14.71
C LEU A 185 4.47 10.55 -15.68
N PRO A 186 4.83 11.76 -15.24
CA PRO A 186 5.56 12.69 -16.10
C PRO A 186 6.92 12.09 -16.50
N PRO A 187 7.58 12.61 -17.53
CA PRO A 187 8.96 12.23 -17.84
C PRO A 187 9.87 12.67 -16.67
N GLY A 188 10.38 11.69 -15.93
CA GLY A 188 11.38 11.83 -14.86
C GLY A 188 12.23 10.57 -14.87
N MET A 189 13.33 10.51 -14.10
CA MET A 189 14.16 9.30 -14.06
C MET A 189 13.53 8.21 -13.17
N PRO A 190 13.14 7.05 -13.73
CA PRO A 190 13.31 5.77 -13.08
C PRO A 190 14.64 5.17 -13.54
N SER A 191 15.62 5.08 -12.64
CA SER A 191 16.82 4.28 -12.88
C SER A 191 17.05 3.35 -11.70
N GLY A 192 16.39 2.19 -11.76
CA GLY A 192 16.61 1.03 -10.90
C GLY A 192 16.16 -0.25 -11.62
N PRO A 193 17.03 -1.26 -11.79
CA PRO A 193 16.72 -2.46 -12.59
C PRO A 193 15.98 -3.50 -11.75
N GLY A 194 14.95 -4.15 -12.30
CA GLY A 194 14.46 -5.41 -11.73
C GLY A 194 12.98 -5.70 -11.88
N GLY A 195 12.51 -5.91 -13.12
CA GLY A 195 11.18 -6.44 -13.36
C GLY A 195 11.00 -6.78 -14.82
N THR A 196 11.61 -7.87 -15.27
CA THR A 196 11.37 -8.46 -16.60
C THR A 196 9.87 -8.58 -16.86
N PRO A 197 9.33 -7.96 -17.93
CA PRO A 197 7.99 -8.28 -18.42
C PRO A 197 8.09 -9.61 -19.17
N GLY A 198 7.87 -10.72 -18.47
CA GLY A 198 7.69 -12.03 -19.08
C GLY A 198 6.29 -12.14 -19.67
N HIS A 199 6.14 -11.80 -20.95
CA HIS A 199 5.05 -12.24 -21.81
C HIS A 199 5.54 -13.44 -22.62
N ALA A 200 4.99 -14.62 -22.35
CA ALA A 200 4.64 -15.71 -23.27
C ALA A 200 4.33 -16.96 -22.44
#